data_AF-A0A964UNW4-F1
#
_entry.id   AF-A0A964UNW4-F1
#
_cell.length_a   1.000
_cell.length_b   1.000
_cell.length_c   1.000
_cell.angle_alpha   90.00
_cell.angle_beta   90.00
_cell.angle_gamma   90.00
#
_symmetry.space_group_name_H-M   'P 1'
#
loop_
_entity.id
_entity.type
_entity.pdbx_description
1 polymer ?
#
loop_
_entity_poly.entity_id
_entity_poly.type
_entity_poly.pdbx_seq_one_letter_code
_entity_poly.pdbx_strand_id
1 'polypeptide(L)' 'MTSDSPMPSPPFPSPENAVLRVIVDNAVESVRSGGASVEEAILHAAVHGWYEGHIQGEDECPGCDFRGWLPKNSNRG' A
#
# COMPACT_ATOMS: atom_id res chain seq x y z
N MET A 1 5.56 -26.48 4.06
CA MET A 1 5.53 -25.19 4.78
C MET A 1 4.35 -24.42 4.25
N THR A 2 3.42 -24.10 5.15
CA THR A 2 2.10 -23.49 4.91
C THR A 2 2.25 -22.08 4.36
N SER A 3 1.81 -21.84 3.12
CA SER A 3 1.79 -20.50 2.52
C SER A 3 0.42 -19.87 2.77
N ASP A 4 0.20 -19.39 3.99
CA ASP A 4 -0.96 -18.55 4.29
C ASP A 4 -0.76 -17.17 3.63
N SER A 5 -1.52 -16.90 2.57
CA SER A 5 -1.95 -15.52 2.30
C SER A 5 -3.29 -15.52 1.54
N PRO A 6 -4.34 -14.87 2.06
CA PRO A 6 -5.67 -14.80 1.42
C PRO A 6 -5.77 -13.78 0.27
N MET A 7 -4.67 -13.13 -0.10
CA MET A 7 -4.69 -12.03 -1.07
C MET A 7 -4.25 -12.53 -2.46
N PRO A 8 -4.95 -12.14 -3.56
CA PRO A 8 -4.96 -12.89 -4.81
C PRO A 8 -3.74 -12.77 -5.73
N SER A 9 -2.81 -11.86 -5.48
CA SER A 9 -1.73 -11.51 -6.41
C SER A 9 -0.54 -10.80 -5.71
N PRO A 10 0.41 -11.56 -5.14
CA PRO A 10 1.60 -10.98 -4.54
C PRO A 10 2.47 -10.24 -5.58
N PRO A 11 3.34 -9.31 -5.14
CA PRO A 11 3.61 -8.97 -3.74
C PRO A 11 2.61 -7.97 -3.14
N PHE A 12 2.00 -8.31 -1.99
CA PHE A 12 1.26 -7.36 -1.18
C PHE A 12 2.19 -6.70 -0.16
N PRO A 13 1.88 -5.46 0.28
CA PRO A 13 2.55 -4.89 1.44
C PRO A 13 2.38 -5.84 2.63
N SER A 14 3.44 -6.01 3.42
CA SER A 14 3.34 -6.76 4.68
C SER A 14 2.25 -6.13 5.56
N PRO A 15 1.29 -6.89 6.09
CA PRO A 15 0.33 -6.37 7.07
C PRO A 15 1.01 -5.77 8.32
N GLU A 16 2.23 -6.21 8.60
CA GLU A 16 3.08 -5.70 9.69
C GLU A 16 3.88 -4.45 9.31
N ASN A 17 3.63 -3.86 8.13
CA ASN A 17 4.29 -2.62 7.73
C ASN A 17 3.90 -1.49 8.68
N ALA A 18 4.91 -0.86 9.31
CA ALA A 18 4.71 0.20 10.30
C ALA A 18 3.94 1.41 9.72
N VAL A 19 4.17 1.75 8.45
CA VAL A 19 3.47 2.83 7.75
C VAL A 19 2.00 2.47 7.52
N LEU A 20 1.71 1.24 7.10
CA LEU A 20 0.33 0.77 6.95
C LEU A 20 -0.43 0.84 8.28
N ARG A 21 0.21 0.45 9.39
CA ARG A 21 -0.37 0.58 10.72
C ARG A 21 -0.72 2.02 11.06
N VAL A 22 0.19 2.97 10.80
CA VAL A 22 -0.05 4.40 11.03
C VAL A 22 -1.23 4.92 10.18
N ILE A 23 -1.32 4.52 8.91
CA ILE A 23 -2.43 4.92 8.03
C ILE A 23 -3.78 4.45 8.59
N VAL A 24 -3.84 3.20 9.05
CA VAL A 24 -5.05 2.61 9.63
C VAL A 24 -5.40 3.29 10.95
N ASP A 25 -4.42 3.47 11.85
CA ASP A 25 -4.63 4.11 13.15
C ASP A 25 -5.16 5.55 12.99
N ASN A 26 -4.60 6.31 12.05
CA ASN A 26 -5.07 7.67 11.75
C ASN A 26 -6.51 7.70 11.22
N ALA A 27 -6.88 6.76 10.34
CA ALA A 27 -8.24 6.65 9.81
C ALA A 27 -9.24 6.24 10.90
N VAL A 28 -8.85 5.34 11.80
CA VAL A 28 -9.70 4.94 12.94
C VAL A 28 -9.89 6.08 13.92
N GLU A 29 -8.82 6.80 14.24
CA GLU A 29 -8.87 7.91 15.20
C GLU A 29 -9.67 9.10 14.66
N SER A 30 -9.60 9.40 13.36
CA SER A 30 -10.38 10.47 12.75
C SER A 30 -11.89 10.21 12.85
N VAL A 31 -12.33 8.96 12.71
CA VAL A 31 -13.74 8.57 12.93
C VAL A 31 -14.10 8.65 14.42
N ARG A 32 -13.26 8.11 15.31
CA ARG A 32 -13.54 8.07 16.76
C ARG A 32 -13.63 9.46 17.40
N SER A 33 -12.80 10.38 16.93
CA SER A 33 -12.79 11.78 17.38
C SER A 33 -13.91 12.61 16.76
N GLY A 34 -14.65 12.09 15.79
CA GLY A 34 -15.63 12.84 15.01
C GLY A 34 -15.01 13.83 14.03
N GLY A 35 -13.71 13.70 13.74
CA GLY A 35 -12.98 14.54 12.80
C GLY A 35 -13.18 14.16 11.32
N ALA A 36 -13.73 12.97 11.04
CA ALA A 36 -14.07 12.51 9.70
C ALA A 36 -15.28 11.56 9.71
N SER A 37 -16.03 11.54 8.61
CA SER A 37 -16.99 10.48 8.31
C SER A 37 -16.27 9.15 8.01
N VAL A 38 -17.03 8.04 8.04
CA VAL A 38 -16.50 6.72 7.71
C VAL A 38 -16.02 6.69 6.26
N GLU A 39 -16.76 7.32 5.35
CA GLU A 39 -16.42 7.44 3.93
C GLU A 39 -15.10 8.17 3.71
N GLU A 40 -14.87 9.28 4.42
CA GLU A 40 -13.61 10.03 4.36
C GLU A 40 -12.44 9.22 4.92
N ALA A 41 -12.64 8.50 6.01
CA ALA A 41 -11.61 7.64 6.60
C ALA A 41 -11.24 6.46 5.69
N ILE A 42 -12.23 5.85 5.02
CA ILE A 42 -12.00 4.80 4.01
C ILE A 42 -11.19 5.36 2.85
N LEU A 43 -11.56 6.54 2.34
CA LEU A 43 -10.85 7.18 1.23
C LEU A 43 -9.40 7.48 1.61
N HIS A 44 -9.17 8.03 2.81
CA HIS A 44 -7.82 8.26 3.34
C HIS A 44 -6.99 6.96 3.36
N ALA A 45 -7.52 5.90 3.99
CA ALA A 45 -6.80 4.63 4.10
C ALA A 45 -6.48 4.02 2.72
N ALA A 46 -7.42 4.09 1.77
CA ALA A 46 -7.23 3.57 0.42
C ALA A 46 -6.17 4.34 -0.37
N VAL A 47 -6.22 5.67 -0.36
CA VAL A 47 -5.29 6.53 -1.12
C VAL A 47 -3.87 6.40 -0.58
N HIS A 48 -3.71 6.53 0.75
CA HIS A 48 -2.39 6.43 1.37
C HIS A 48 -1.82 5.01 1.30
N GLY A 49 -2.66 3.99 1.50
CA GLY A 49 -2.23 2.59 1.35
C GLY A 49 -1.77 2.27 -0.08
N TRP A 50 -2.46 2.79 -1.10
CA TRP A 50 -2.03 2.64 -2.50
C TRP A 50 -0.72 3.38 -2.78
N TYR A 51 -0.56 4.61 -2.28
CA TYR A 51 0.63 5.42 -2.49
C TYR A 51 1.88 4.78 -1.87
N GLU A 52 1.80 4.39 -0.60
CA GLU A 52 2.92 3.72 0.10
C GLU A 52 3.23 2.35 -0.49
N GLY A 53 2.19 1.60 -0.89
CA GLY A 53 2.35 0.32 -1.58
C GLY A 53 3.02 0.48 -2.95
N HIS A 54 2.75 1.58 -3.67
CA HIS A 54 3.42 1.91 -4.92
C HIS A 54 4.90 2.21 -4.70
N ILE A 55 5.24 3.06 -3.73
CA ILE A 55 6.63 3.38 -3.37
C ILE A 55 7.40 2.11 -3.02
N GLN A 56 6.87 1.29 -2.11
CA GLN A 56 7.50 0.01 -1.75
C GLN A 56 7.66 -0.91 -2.97
N GLY A 57 6.67 -0.92 -3.87
CA GLY A 57 6.72 -1.69 -5.10
C GLY A 57 7.82 -1.26 -6.07
N GLU A 58 8.18 0.02 -6.07
CA GLU A 58 9.28 0.59 -6.88
C GLU A 58 10.66 0.44 -6.20
N ASP A 59 10.73 0.68 -4.89
CA ASP A 59 12.00 0.78 -4.15
C ASP A 59 12.52 -0.57 -3.63
N GLU A 60 11.62 -1.49 -3.23
CA GLU A 60 11.98 -2.70 -2.50
C GLU A 60 11.78 -4.00 -3.30
N CYS A 61 11.59 -3.94 -4.63
CA CYS A 61 11.65 -5.16 -5.44
C CYS A 61 12.96 -5.31 -6.24
N PRO A 62 14.00 -5.92 -5.67
CA PRO A 62 15.15 -6.41 -6.42
C PRO A 62 14.71 -7.39 -7.51
N GLY A 63 14.81 -6.97 -8.77
CA GLY A 63 14.51 -7.81 -9.94
C GLY A 63 13.05 -7.83 -10.41
N CYS A 64 12.14 -7.05 -9.81
CA CYS A 64 10.89 -6.74 -10.51
C CYS A 64 11.18 -5.61 -11.51
N ASP A 65 11.14 -5.90 -12.80
CA ASP A 65 10.76 -4.87 -13.76
C ASP A 65 9.36 -4.38 -13.38
N PHE A 66 9.18 -3.05 -13.42
CA PHE A 66 7.92 -2.31 -13.24
C PHE A 66 6.64 -3.18 -13.20
N ARG A 67 5.87 -3.13 -12.11
CA ARG A 67 4.62 -3.93 -11.92
C ARG A 67 3.42 -3.45 -12.76
N GLY A 68 3.66 -2.87 -13.93
CA GLY A 68 2.64 -2.51 -14.90
C GLY A 68 2.98 -3.09 -16.27
N TRP A 69 1.98 -3.24 -17.14
CA TRP A 69 2.13 -3.77 -18.51
C TRP A 69 3.01 -2.90 -19.44
N LEU A 70 3.64 -1.85 -18.93
CA LEU A 70 4.49 -0.95 -19.71
C LEU A 70 5.96 -1.24 -19.41
N PRO A 71 6.77 -1.60 -20.41
CA PRO A 71 8.21 -1.74 -20.24
C PRO A 71 8.81 -0.48 -19.63
N LYS A 72 9.68 -0.66 -18.63
CA LYS A 72 10.53 0.41 -18.13
C LYS A 72 11.39 0.89 -19.30
N ASN A 73 11.11 2.08 -19.84
CA ASN A 73 11.97 2.69 -20.87
C ASN A 73 13.37 2.87 -20.28
N SER A 74 14.24 1.91 -20.54
CA SER A 74 15.66 1.95 -20.22
C SER A 74 16.32 2.95 -21.15
N ASN A 75 16.25 4.24 -20.83
CA ASN A 75 17.18 5.27 -21.27
C ASN A 75 16.97 6.54 -20.43
N ARG A 76 17.70 6.64 -19.32
CA ARG A 76 18.14 7.92 -18.78
C ARG A 76 19.66 7.96 -18.96
N GLY A 77 20.08 8.50 -20.09
CA GLY A 77 21.43 9.06 -20.28
C GLY A 77 21.44 10.52 -19.87
#